data_AF-A0AAD0ECU0-F1
#
_entry.id   AF-A0AAD0ECU0-F1
#
_cell.length_a   1.000
_cell.length_b   1.000
_cell.length_c   1.000
_cell.angle_alpha   90.00
_cell.angle_beta   90.00
_cell.angle_gamma   90.00
#
_symmetry.space_group_name_H-M   'P 1'
#
loop_
_entity.id
_entity.type
_entity.pdbx_description
1 polymer ?
#
loop_
_entity_poly.entity_id
_entity_poly.type
_entity_poly.pdbx_seq_one_letter_code
_entity_poly.pdbx_strand_id
1 'polypeptide(L)'
;MCETYETPALRKTFASLVKKAGGGPSVCMAIKETTGRSLAPGTLSKIADGSMRFDWQLAFQIEDIAEQFPITGRLKARVDASPAQSDLQRLAYTALKEIGEVPAAVCSWVATGELSALEKEGPEGLAALEAFLQAVRVVKQGEGQS
;
A
#
# COMPACT_ATOMS: atom_id res chain seq x y z
N MET A 1 6.01 -8.13 13.43
CA MET A 1 5.37 -8.41 12.12
C MET A 1 3.91 -8.71 12.38
N CYS A 2 3.03 -8.18 11.55
CA CYS A 2 1.64 -7.87 11.85
C CYS A 2 0.76 -9.13 12.01
N GLU A 3 0.30 -9.43 13.23
CA GLU A 3 -0.68 -10.49 13.56
C GLU A 3 -2.03 -10.31 12.85
N THR A 4 -2.28 -9.13 12.29
CA THR A 4 -3.53 -8.70 11.65
C THR A 4 -3.85 -9.41 10.31
N TYR A 5 -2.91 -10.19 9.78
CA TYR A 5 -3.08 -10.87 8.48
C TYR A 5 -3.38 -12.37 8.58
N GLU A 6 -3.13 -13.03 9.71
CA GLU A 6 -3.25 -14.48 9.84
C GLU A 6 -4.59 -14.90 10.48
N THR A 7 -5.70 -14.60 9.80
CA THR A 7 -7.04 -14.94 10.32
C THR A 7 -7.44 -16.40 10.06
N PRO A 8 -8.26 -17.04 10.92
CA PRO A 8 -8.81 -18.38 10.67
C PRO A 8 -9.57 -18.48 9.34
N ALA A 9 -10.20 -17.39 8.91
CA ALA A 9 -10.88 -17.31 7.62
C ALA A 9 -9.90 -17.45 6.44
N LEU A 10 -8.74 -16.78 6.49
CA LEU A 10 -7.70 -16.88 5.46
C LEU A 10 -7.17 -18.32 5.36
N ARG A 11 -6.94 -18.98 6.49
CA ARG A 11 -6.47 -20.36 6.52
C ARG A 11 -7.48 -21.36 5.96
N LYS A 12 -8.78 -21.14 6.22
CA LYS A 12 -9.87 -21.91 5.56
C LYS A 12 -9.91 -21.68 4.05
N THR A 13 -9.72 -20.44 3.59
CA THR A 13 -9.61 -20.15 2.16
C THR A 13 -8.42 -20.89 1.53
N PHE A 14 -7.25 -20.83 2.17
CA PHE A 14 -6.06 -21.56 1.74
C PHE A 14 -6.31 -23.08 1.66
N ALA A 15 -6.90 -23.67 2.70
CA ALA A 15 -7.26 -25.09 2.69
C ALA A 15 -8.24 -25.46 1.58
N SER A 16 -9.21 -24.59 1.29
CA SER A 16 -10.14 -24.79 0.18
C SER A 16 -9.44 -24.69 -1.18
N LEU A 17 -8.49 -23.78 -1.34
CA LEU A 17 -7.71 -23.64 -2.57
C LEU A 17 -6.86 -24.89 -2.82
N VAL A 18 -6.18 -25.40 -1.80
CA VAL A 18 -5.42 -26.66 -1.90
C VAL A 18 -6.31 -27.82 -2.35
N LYS A 19 -7.55 -27.92 -1.84
CA LYS A 19 -8.49 -28.95 -2.28
C LYS A 19 -8.92 -28.76 -3.74
N LYS A 20 -9.18 -27.53 -4.16
CA LYS A 20 -9.60 -27.19 -5.53
C LYS A 20 -8.48 -27.39 -6.56
N ALA A 21 -7.23 -27.18 -6.16
CA ALA A 21 -6.02 -27.46 -6.95
C ALA A 21 -5.67 -28.96 -7.05
N GLY A 22 -6.60 -29.86 -6.71
CA GLY A 22 -6.38 -31.32 -6.80
C GLY A 22 -5.74 -31.95 -5.56
N GLY A 23 -5.66 -31.23 -4.43
CA GLY A 23 -5.18 -31.75 -3.15
C GLY A 23 -3.68 -31.58 -2.92
N GLY A 24 -3.24 -31.89 -1.69
CA GLY A 24 -1.87 -31.64 -1.23
C GLY A 24 -0.76 -32.23 -2.11
N PRO A 25 -0.81 -33.52 -2.50
CA PRO A 25 0.21 -34.11 -3.37
C PRO A 25 0.32 -33.42 -4.73
N SER A 26 -0.81 -33.12 -5.37
CA SER A 26 -0.89 -32.46 -6.67
C SER A 26 -0.31 -31.06 -6.61
N VAL A 27 -0.65 -30.29 -5.58
CA VAL A 27 -0.08 -28.95 -5.34
C VAL A 27 1.42 -29.03 -5.11
N CYS A 28 1.92 -29.95 -4.28
CA CYS A 28 3.35 -30.10 -4.04
C CYS A 28 4.12 -30.44 -5.32
N MET A 29 3.56 -31.27 -6.20
CA MET A 29 4.14 -31.61 -7.49
C MET A 29 4.18 -30.38 -8.42
N ALA A 30 3.03 -29.71 -8.59
CA ALA A 30 2.93 -28.52 -9.43
C ALA A 30 3.92 -27.43 -9.01
N ILE A 31 3.98 -27.11 -7.71
CA ILE A 31 4.92 -26.10 -7.19
C ILE A 31 6.38 -26.50 -7.42
N LYS A 32 6.70 -27.79 -7.27
CA LYS A 32 8.04 -28.29 -7.54
C LYS A 32 8.41 -28.13 -9.01
N GLU A 33 7.49 -28.41 -9.92
CA GLU A 33 7.71 -28.27 -11.37
C GLU A 33 7.81 -26.81 -11.80
N THR A 34 6.94 -25.93 -11.28
CA THR A 34 6.89 -24.53 -11.70
C THR A 34 7.99 -23.68 -11.09
N THR A 35 8.42 -23.97 -9.86
CA THR A 35 9.34 -23.08 -9.12
C THR A 35 10.58 -23.77 -8.55
N GLY A 36 10.74 -25.08 -8.77
CA GLY A 36 11.84 -25.87 -8.18
C GLY A 36 11.75 -26.05 -6.67
N ARG A 37 10.70 -25.53 -6.01
CA ARG A 37 10.55 -25.55 -4.56
C ARG A 37 10.00 -26.90 -4.11
N SER A 38 10.77 -27.62 -3.29
CA SER A 38 10.31 -28.87 -2.70
C SER A 38 9.47 -28.61 -1.44
N LEU A 39 8.23 -29.13 -1.43
CA LEU A 39 7.28 -29.02 -0.33
C LEU A 39 6.74 -30.40 0.02
N ALA A 40 6.59 -30.67 1.31
CA ALA A 40 5.89 -31.85 1.80
C ALA A 40 4.38 -31.55 1.93
N PRO A 41 3.48 -32.51 1.65
CA PRO A 41 2.04 -32.31 1.84
C PRO A 41 1.67 -31.89 3.27
N GLY A 42 2.42 -32.37 4.27
CA GLY A 42 2.24 -31.97 5.67
C GLY A 42 2.51 -30.49 5.94
N THR A 43 3.31 -29.82 5.11
CA THR A 43 3.54 -28.36 5.21
C THR A 43 2.25 -27.59 4.90
N LEU A 44 1.50 -28.02 3.88
CA LEU A 44 0.22 -27.40 3.51
C LEU A 44 -0.81 -27.54 4.64
N SER A 45 -0.87 -28.72 5.27
CA SER A 45 -1.74 -28.96 6.43
C SER A 45 -1.39 -28.06 7.61
N LYS A 46 -0.10 -27.93 7.94
CA LYS A 46 0.37 -27.06 9.05
C LYS A 46 0.09 -25.57 8.79
N ILE A 47 0.12 -25.12 7.54
CA ILE A 47 -0.27 -23.74 7.20
C ILE A 47 -1.79 -23.56 7.36
N ALA A 48 -2.57 -24.56 6.92
CA ALA A 48 -4.02 -24.55 7.00
C ALA A 48 -4.57 -24.63 8.42
N ASP A 49 -3.93 -25.36 9.33
CA ASP A 49 -4.35 -25.51 10.73
C ASP A 49 -3.81 -24.40 11.66
N GLY A 50 -2.81 -23.64 11.20
CA GLY A 50 -2.20 -22.56 11.99
C GLY A 50 -0.96 -22.93 12.77
N SER A 51 -0.52 -24.19 12.70
CA SER A 51 0.73 -24.67 13.30
C SER A 51 1.98 -24.13 12.61
N MET A 52 1.81 -23.52 11.43
CA MET A 52 2.87 -22.86 10.68
C MET A 52 2.43 -21.47 10.22
N ARG A 53 3.40 -20.55 10.16
CA ARG A 53 3.24 -19.21 9.63
C ARG A 53 2.63 -19.25 8.23
N PHE A 54 1.78 -18.28 7.92
CA PHE A 54 1.17 -18.19 6.60
C PHE A 54 2.21 -17.82 5.55
N ASP A 55 2.32 -18.64 4.50
CA ASP A 55 3.21 -18.40 3.37
C ASP A 55 2.43 -17.75 2.22
N TRP A 56 2.58 -16.44 2.10
CA TRP A 56 1.89 -15.63 1.09
C TRP A 56 2.29 -15.99 -0.34
N GLN A 57 3.58 -16.26 -0.57
CA GLN A 57 4.06 -16.62 -1.89
C GLN A 57 3.44 -17.95 -2.34
N LEU A 58 3.44 -18.94 -1.45
CA LEU A 58 2.82 -20.22 -1.71
C LEU A 58 1.31 -20.08 -1.93
N ALA A 59 0.63 -19.24 -1.15
CA ALA A 59 -0.78 -18.99 -1.30
C ALA A 59 -1.14 -18.45 -2.69
N PHE A 60 -0.39 -17.47 -3.21
CA PHE A 60 -0.60 -16.92 -4.56
C PHE A 60 -0.33 -17.95 -5.66
N GLN A 61 0.72 -18.76 -5.52
CA GLN A 61 1.00 -19.83 -6.47
C GLN A 61 -0.14 -20.87 -6.53
N ILE A 62 -0.77 -21.16 -5.39
CA ILE A 62 -1.93 -22.07 -5.34
C ILE A 62 -3.17 -21.40 -5.96
N GLU A 63 -3.34 -20.09 -5.84
CA GLU A 63 -4.39 -19.35 -6.56
C GLU A 63 -4.24 -19.49 -8.07
N ASP A 64 -3.02 -19.36 -8.59
CA ASP A 64 -2.72 -19.55 -10.01
C ASP A 64 -3.05 -20.98 -10.46
N ILE A 65 -2.63 -22.00 -9.69
CA ILE A 65 -2.91 -23.42 -10.00
C ILE A 65 -4.42 -23.72 -9.95
N ALA A 66 -5.16 -23.12 -9.01
CA ALA A 66 -6.59 -23.32 -8.86
C ALA A 66 -7.44 -22.42 -9.78
N GLU A 67 -6.79 -21.53 -10.53
CA GLU A 67 -7.39 -20.45 -11.34
C GLU A 67 -8.45 -19.63 -10.56
N GLN A 68 -8.20 -19.42 -9.27
CA GLN A 68 -9.13 -18.78 -8.34
C GLN A 68 -8.36 -17.85 -7.40
N PHE A 69 -8.80 -16.59 -7.33
CA PHE A 69 -8.04 -15.51 -6.68
C PHE A 69 -8.70 -14.89 -5.43
N PRO A 70 -9.25 -15.67 -4.46
CA PRO A 70 -9.95 -15.11 -3.30
C PRO A 70 -9.05 -14.41 -2.27
N ILE A 71 -7.80 -14.84 -2.10
CA ILE A 71 -6.79 -14.21 -1.24
C ILE A 71 -6.33 -12.89 -1.88
N THR A 72 -5.96 -12.92 -3.16
CA THR A 72 -5.64 -11.70 -3.92
C THR A 72 -6.81 -10.72 -3.91
N GLY A 73 -8.04 -11.21 -4.17
CA GLY A 73 -9.25 -10.39 -4.10
C GLY A 73 -9.48 -9.77 -2.72
N ARG A 74 -9.18 -10.49 -1.64
CA ARG A 74 -9.28 -9.97 -0.27
C ARG A 74 -8.23 -8.90 0.04
N LEU A 75 -7.02 -9.04 -0.49
CA LEU A 75 -6.00 -8.01 -0.38
C LEU A 75 -6.39 -6.76 -1.17
N LYS A 76 -6.87 -6.93 -2.40
CA LYS A 76 -7.35 -5.82 -3.24
C LYS A 76 -8.53 -5.10 -2.59
N ALA A 77 -9.53 -5.83 -2.10
CA ALA A 77 -10.65 -5.23 -1.37
C ALA A 77 -10.21 -4.41 -0.14
N ARG A 78 -9.09 -4.76 0.50
CA ARG A 78 -8.51 -3.95 1.58
C ARG A 78 -7.78 -2.72 1.06
N VAL A 79 -7.12 -2.81 -0.09
CA VAL A 79 -6.57 -1.62 -0.76
C VAL A 79 -7.71 -0.67 -1.12
N ASP A 80 -8.80 -1.20 -1.69
CA ASP A 80 -9.97 -0.43 -2.11
C ASP A 80 -10.80 0.11 -0.93
N ALA A 81 -10.86 -0.60 0.20
CA ALA A 81 -11.60 -0.20 1.41
C ALA A 81 -10.78 0.64 2.40
N SER A 82 -9.46 0.64 2.28
CA SER A 82 -8.64 1.66 2.92
C SER A 82 -8.98 3.00 2.25
N PRO A 83 -9.04 4.14 2.96
CA PRO A 83 -9.14 5.47 2.32
C PRO A 83 -7.83 5.83 1.59
N ALA A 84 -7.20 4.83 0.95
CA ALA A 84 -5.94 4.92 0.26
C ALA A 84 -6.18 5.74 -1.00
N GLN A 85 -5.50 6.88 -1.03
CA GLN A 85 -5.36 7.71 -2.21
C GLN A 85 -5.30 6.88 -3.49
N SER A 86 -6.12 7.24 -4.49
CA SER A 86 -6.05 6.61 -5.81
C SER A 86 -4.63 6.69 -6.35
N ASP A 87 -4.24 5.77 -7.23
CA ASP A 87 -2.91 5.80 -7.85
C ASP A 87 -2.63 7.16 -8.53
N LEU A 88 -3.68 7.81 -9.05
CA LEU A 88 -3.67 9.16 -9.58
C LEU A 88 -3.35 10.22 -8.51
N GLN A 89 -3.89 10.09 -7.30
CA GLN A 89 -3.60 10.98 -6.16
C GLN A 89 -2.16 10.79 -5.64
N ARG A 90 -1.61 9.56 -5.66
CA ARG A 90 -0.20 9.31 -5.33
C ARG A 90 0.75 9.87 -6.38
N LEU A 91 0.44 9.70 -7.66
CA LEU A 91 1.18 10.30 -8.77
C LEU A 91 1.11 11.83 -8.73
N ALA A 92 -0.06 12.40 -8.48
CA ALA A 92 -0.25 13.84 -8.31
C ALA A 92 0.53 14.37 -7.10
N TYR A 93 0.51 13.68 -5.96
CA TYR A 93 1.28 14.04 -4.77
C TYR A 93 2.80 14.01 -5.05
N THR A 94 3.27 12.99 -5.76
CA THR A 94 4.68 12.86 -6.15
C THR A 94 5.08 13.97 -7.11
N ALA A 95 4.27 14.25 -8.13
CA ALA A 95 4.48 15.35 -9.06
C ALA A 95 4.49 16.72 -8.37
N LEU A 96 3.55 16.97 -7.44
CA LEU A 96 3.47 18.23 -6.69
C LEU A 96 4.69 18.45 -5.79
N LYS A 97 5.25 17.37 -5.22
CA LYS A 97 6.48 17.42 -4.42
C LYS A 97 7.71 17.74 -5.29
N GLU A 98 7.78 17.20 -6.50
CA GLU A 98 8.90 17.44 -7.45
C GLU A 98 8.86 18.85 -8.07
N ILE A 99 7.67 19.47 -8.18
CA ILE A 99 7.49 20.84 -8.69
C ILE A 99 7.95 21.91 -7.68
N GLY A 100 8.26 21.52 -6.43
CA GLY A 100 9.12 22.29 -5.52
C GLY A 100 8.49 23.49 -4.80
N GLU A 101 7.26 23.91 -5.14
CA GLU A 101 6.62 25.10 -4.52
C GLU A 101 5.45 24.80 -3.58
N VAL A 102 5.13 23.52 -3.33
CA VAL A 102 3.99 23.17 -2.45
C VAL A 102 4.50 22.81 -1.05
N PRO A 103 4.08 23.56 0.01
CA PRO A 103 4.44 23.23 1.39
C PRO A 103 4.03 21.81 1.77
N ALA A 104 4.90 21.10 2.50
CA ALA A 104 4.68 19.70 2.88
C ALA A 104 3.36 19.48 3.64
N ALA A 105 2.91 20.46 4.43
CA ALA A 105 1.62 20.44 5.13
C ALA A 105 0.41 20.41 4.18
N VAL A 106 0.47 21.13 3.05
CA VAL A 106 -0.60 21.13 2.03
C VAL A 106 -0.67 19.77 1.34
N CYS A 107 0.49 19.22 0.99
CA CYS A 107 0.60 17.88 0.45
C CYS A 107 0.04 16.85 1.45
N SER A 108 0.44 16.91 2.71
CA SER A 108 -0.02 16.01 3.78
C SER A 108 -1.54 16.03 3.94
N TRP A 109 -2.15 17.21 3.94
CA TRP A 109 -3.61 17.37 3.99
C TRP A 109 -4.30 16.74 2.78
N VAL A 110 -3.82 17.02 1.56
CA VAL A 110 -4.35 16.41 0.32
C VAL A 110 -4.22 14.89 0.35
N ALA A 111 -3.21 14.35 1.04
CA ALA A 111 -2.97 12.92 1.10
C ALA A 111 -3.77 12.16 2.16
N THR A 112 -4.12 12.83 3.25
CA THR A 112 -4.66 12.17 4.44
C THR A 112 -6.07 12.63 4.77
N GLY A 113 -6.51 13.77 4.23
CA GLY A 113 -7.75 14.45 4.63
C GLY A 113 -7.66 15.12 6.01
N GLU A 114 -6.52 15.01 6.71
CA GLU A 114 -6.30 15.57 8.04
C GLU A 114 -5.79 17.02 7.94
N LEU A 115 -6.52 17.95 8.57
CA LEU A 115 -6.22 19.39 8.55
C LEU A 115 -5.18 19.82 9.59
N SER A 116 -4.88 18.95 10.56
CA SER A 116 -4.09 19.26 11.75
C SER A 116 -2.66 19.77 11.44
N ALA A 117 -1.99 19.20 10.44
CA ALA A 117 -0.68 19.68 10.00
C ALA A 117 -0.75 21.02 9.25
N LEU A 118 -1.82 21.21 8.46
CA LEU A 118 -2.05 22.44 7.70
C LEU A 118 -2.41 23.62 8.61
N GLU A 119 -3.20 23.39 9.66
CA GLU A 119 -3.54 24.43 10.65
C GLU A 119 -2.32 24.92 11.44
N LYS A 120 -1.34 24.04 11.66
CA LYS A 120 -0.13 24.37 12.41
C LYS A 120 0.92 25.10 11.57
N GLU A 121 1.18 24.62 10.36
CA GLU A 121 2.29 25.12 9.51
C GLU A 121 1.80 26.12 8.44
N GLY A 122 0.51 26.10 8.11
CA GLY A 122 -0.11 27.00 7.13
C GLY A 122 0.02 28.50 7.48
N PRO A 123 -0.22 28.92 8.73
CA PRO A 123 -0.03 30.32 9.13
C PRO A 123 1.41 30.81 9.00
N GLU A 124 2.40 29.96 9.30
CA GLU A 124 3.82 30.29 9.18
C GLU A 124 4.25 30.44 7.71
N GLY A 125 3.76 29.54 6.84
CA GLY A 125 3.99 29.63 5.40
C GLY A 125 3.35 30.87 4.76
N LEU A 126 2.13 31.23 5.18
CA LEU A 126 1.44 32.45 4.72
C LEU A 126 2.21 33.71 5.15
N ALA A 127 2.64 33.79 6.41
CA ALA A 127 3.39 34.93 6.93
C ALA A 127 4.75 35.11 6.22
N ALA A 128 5.44 34.02 5.90
CA ALA A 128 6.69 34.06 5.14
C ALA A 128 6.49 34.57 3.70
N LEU A 129 5.41 34.14 3.03
CA LEU A 129 5.05 34.63 1.68
C LEU A 129 4.65 36.11 1.69
N GLU A 130 3.89 36.55 2.70
CA GLU A 130 3.54 37.97 2.86
C GLU A 130 4.78 38.84 3.12
N ALA A 131 5.71 38.38 3.97
CA ALA A 131 6.97 39.06 4.22
C ALA A 131 7.84 39.16 2.95
N PHE A 132 7.90 38.11 2.14
CA PHE A 132 8.61 38.11 0.86
C PHE A 132 7.98 39.09 -0.14
N LEU A 133 6.65 39.07 -0.30
CA LEU A 133 5.94 40.00 -1.17
C LEU A 133 6.13 41.47 -0.74
N GLN A 134 6.18 41.72 0.56
CA GLN A 134 6.47 43.06 1.09
C GLN A 134 7.90 43.50 0.76
N ALA A 135 8.89 42.63 0.91
CA ALA A 135 10.28 42.93 0.54
C ALA A 135 10.43 43.22 -0.96
N VAL A 136 9.77 42.44 -1.83
CA VAL A 136 9.77 42.67 -3.29
C VAL A 136 9.13 44.02 -3.65
N ARG A 137 8.04 44.41 -2.97
CA ARG A 137 7.40 45.72 -3.17
C ARG A 137 8.31 46.89 -2.79
N VAL A 138 9.09 46.75 -1.72
CA VAL A 138 10.08 47.76 -1.29
C VAL A 138 11.19 47.92 -2.34
N VAL A 139 11.70 46.81 -2.88
CA VAL A 139 12.72 46.84 -3.95
C VAL A 139 12.19 47.55 -5.20
N LYS A 140 10.97 47.22 -5.64
CA LYS A 140 10.33 47.83 -6.81
C LYS A 140 10.07 49.35 -6.64
N GLN A 141 9.87 49.81 -5.41
CA GLN A 141 9.73 51.24 -5.11
C GLN A 141 11.08 51.98 -5.07
N GLY A 142 12.17 51.29 -4.72
CA GLY A 142 13.54 51.83 -4.77
C GLY A 142 14.09 51.98 -6.19
N GLU A 143 13.71 51.09 -7.11
CA GLU A 143 14.10 51.17 -8.53
C GLU A 143 13.38 52.29 -9.31
N GLY A 144 12.33 52.90 -8.75
CA GLY A 144 11.61 54.03 -9.34
C GLY A 144 12.13 55.42 -8.92
N GLN A 145 13.19 55.48 -8.11
CA GLN A 145 13.80 56.74 -7.63
C GLN A 145 15.28 56.92 -8.04
N SER A 146 15.78 56.12 -8.99
CA SER A 146 17.11 56.33 -9.62
C SER A 146 16.96 56.84 -11.06
#